data_AF-A0A525J2C9-F1
#
_entry.id   AF-A0A525J2C9-F1
#
_cell.length_a   1.000
_cell.length_b   1.000
_cell.length_c   1.000
_cell.angle_alpha   90.00
_cell.angle_beta   90.00
_cell.angle_gamma   90.00
#
_symmetry.space_group_name_H-M   'P 1'
#
loop_
_entity.id
_entity.type
_entity.pdbx_description
1 polymer ?
#
loop_
_entity_poly.entity_id
_entity_poly.type
_entity_poly.pdbx_seq_one_letter_code
_entity_poly.pdbx_strand_id
1 'polypeptide(L)' 'MSLFLAVLAVSVSKDVVLAGTLPAPTNLGFHAALFLCGAAAPTSRRDLVQLLAAAAVLAVMLVYISMLFANLA' A
#
# COMPACT_ATOMS: atom_id res chain seq x y z
N MET A 1 9.57 -3.36 -8.91
CA MET A 1 8.88 -4.00 -7.76
C MET A 1 9.62 -3.79 -6.45
N SER A 2 10.92 -4.06 -6.38
CA SER A 2 11.73 -3.90 -5.14
C SER A 2 11.68 -2.47 -4.56
N LEU A 3 11.70 -1.45 -5.42
CA LEU A 3 11.54 -0.05 -5.00
C LEU A 3 10.17 0.23 -4.37
N PHE A 4 9.09 -0.34 -4.92
CA PHE A 4 7.74 -0.14 -4.41
C PHE A 4 7.59 -0.72 -2.99
N LEU A 5 8.08 -1.93 -2.77
CA LEU A 5 8.09 -2.55 -1.44
C LEU A 5 8.97 -1.78 -0.45
N ALA A 6 10.13 -1.28 -0.90
CA ALA A 6 11.00 -0.45 -0.07
C ALA A 6 10.32 0.86 0.33
N VAL A 7 9.62 1.53 -0.59
CA VAL A 7 8.86 2.75 -0.31
C VAL A 7 7.73 2.47 0.70
N LEU A 8 7.00 1.36 0.55
CA LEU A 8 5.97 0.98 1.52
C LEU A 8 6.55 0.72 2.91
N ALA A 9 7.68 0.02 2.99
CA ALA A 9 8.36 -0.22 4.26
C ALA A 9 8.76 1.09 4.94
N VAL A 10 9.42 1.99 4.20
CA VAL A 10 9.78 3.34 4.69
C VAL A 10 8.53 4.11 5.13
N SER A 11 7.44 4.03 4.37
CA SER A 11 6.19 4.71 4.68
C SER A 11 5.55 4.24 5.99
N VAL A 12 5.57 2.94 6.30
CA VAL A 12 5.11 2.42 7.62
C VAL A 12 6.08 2.82 8.72
N SER A 13 7.38 2.70 8.47
CA SER A 13 8.42 3.02 9.46
C SER A 13 8.43 4.50 9.86
N LYS A 14 8.00 5.41 8.99
CA LYS A 14 7.99 6.85 9.30
C LYS A 14 7.18 7.16 10.56
N ASP A 15 6.04 6.50 10.76
CA ASP A 15 5.16 6.80 11.90
C ASP A 15 5.81 6.32 13.20
N VAL A 16 6.50 5.17 13.16
CA VAL A 16 7.27 4.65 14.30
C VAL A 16 8.47 5.56 14.62
N VAL A 17 9.20 6.01 13.60
CA VAL A 17 10.40 6.85 13.79
C VAL A 17 10.03 8.26 14.25
N LEU A 18 8.97 8.85 13.67
CA LEU A 18 8.61 10.25 13.90
C LEU A 18 7.66 10.43 15.09
N ALA A 19 6.70 9.52 15.27
CA ALA A 19 5.66 9.63 16.29
C ALA A 19 5.81 8.60 17.42
N GLY A 20 6.79 7.69 17.35
CA GLY A 20 7.02 6.66 18.38
C GLY A 20 5.89 5.63 18.48
N THR A 21 4.94 5.63 17.54
CA THR A 21 3.73 4.81 17.56
C THR A 21 3.51 4.14 16.21
N LEU A 22 2.80 3.02 16.21
CA LEU A 22 2.39 2.40 14.95
C LEU A 22 1.36 3.27 14.22
N PRO A 23 1.29 3.17 12.88
CA PRO A 23 0.22 3.81 12.13
C PRO A 23 -1.15 3.40 12.65
N ALA A 24 -2.14 4.28 12.50
CA ALA A 24 -3.53 3.94 12.77
C ALA A 24 -3.92 2.63 12.03
N PRO A 25 -4.77 1.76 12.61
CA PRO A 25 -5.09 0.45 12.05
C PRO A 25 -5.59 0.50 10.60
N THR A 26 -6.34 1.54 10.25
CA THR A 26 -6.81 1.79 8.88
C THR A 26 -5.64 2.03 7.92
N ASN A 27 -4.71 2.92 8.27
CA ASN A 27 -3.50 3.20 7.48
C ASN A 27 -2.62 1.95 7.35
N LEU A 28 -2.47 1.18 8.42
CA LEU A 28 -1.72 -0.08 8.41
C LEU A 28 -2.37 -1.12 7.48
N GLY A 29 -3.70 -1.22 7.46
CA GLY A 29 -4.46 -2.07 6.56
C GLY A 29 -4.21 -1.72 5.08
N PHE A 30 -4.19 -0.43 4.73
CA PHE A 30 -3.84 0.01 3.38
C PHE A 30 -2.42 -0.42 2.98
N HIS A 31 -1.43 -0.25 3.87
CA HIS A 31 -0.07 -0.67 3.59
C HIS A 31 0.05 -2.18 3.42
N ALA A 32 -0.63 -2.97 4.26
CA ALA A 32 -0.64 -4.43 4.15
C ALA A 32 -1.23 -4.90 2.81
N ALA A 33 -2.37 -4.33 2.39
CA ALA A 33 -2.98 -4.66 1.10
C ALA A 33 -2.04 -4.34 -0.07
N LEU A 34 -1.39 -3.17 -0.04
CA LEU A 34 -0.42 -2.77 -1.07
C LEU A 34 0.81 -3.67 -1.08
N PHE A 35 1.31 -4.09 0.08
CA PHE A 35 2.42 -5.03 0.20
C PHE A 35 2.08 -6.39 -0.42
N LEU A 36 0.88 -6.93 -0.11
CA LEU A 36 0.44 -8.21 -0.63
C LEU A 36 0.29 -8.17 -2.15
N CYS A 37 -0.33 -7.13 -2.71
CA CYS A 37 -0.45 -7.01 -4.15
C CYS A 37 0.92 -6.80 -4.83
N GLY A 38 1.78 -5.98 -4.25
CA GLY A 38 3.14 -5.73 -4.76
C GLY A 38 4.05 -6.97 -4.68
N ALA A 39 3.85 -7.84 -3.69
CA ALA A 39 4.58 -9.10 -3.56
C ALA A 39 4.00 -10.23 -4.43
N ALA A 40 2.69 -10.23 -4.70
CA ALA A 40 2.03 -11.24 -5.54
C ALA A 40 2.21 -11.01 -7.04
N ALA A 41 2.30 -9.75 -7.49
CA ALA A 41 2.52 -9.42 -8.90
C ALA A 41 3.80 -10.05 -9.51
N PRO A 42 4.98 -10.00 -8.87
CA PRO A 42 6.21 -10.58 -9.45
C PRO A 42 6.29 -12.10 -9.37
N THR A 43 5.47 -12.76 -8.54
CA THR A 43 5.49 -14.23 -8.40
C THR A 43 4.66 -14.94 -9.48
N SER A 44 3.86 -14.19 -10.23
CA SER A 44 3.05 -14.72 -11.33
C SER A 44 3.60 -14.31 -12.70
N ARG A 45 3.68 -15.30 -13.61
CA ARG A 45 3.97 -15.09 -15.04
C ARG A 45 2.71 -14.91 -15.90
N ARG A 46 1.52 -14.93 -15.28
CA ARG A 46 0.25 -14.79 -16.00
C ARG A 46 -0.15 -13.32 -16.08
N ASP A 47 -0.31 -12.80 -17.29
CA ASP A 47 -0.69 -11.41 -17.56
C ASP A 47 -1.96 -11.00 -16.82
N LEU A 48 -2.96 -11.88 -16.75
CA LEU A 48 -4.21 -11.63 -16.03
C LEU A 48 -3.97 -11.35 -14.54
N VAL A 49 -3.07 -12.09 -13.89
CA VAL A 49 -2.77 -11.90 -12.46
C VAL A 49 -2.06 -10.57 -12.24
N GLN A 50 -1.15 -10.20 -13.13
CA GLN A 50 -0.46 -8.91 -13.05
C GLN A 50 -1.43 -7.74 -13.28
N LEU A 51 -2.34 -7.88 -14.23
CA LEU A 51 -3.39 -6.88 -14.49
C LEU A 51 -4.34 -6.73 -13.29
N LEU A 52 -4.80 -7.85 -12.72
CA LEU A 52 -5.66 -7.83 -11.54
C LEU A 52 -4.94 -7.24 -10.32
N ALA A 53 -3.66 -7.58 -10.11
CA ALA A 53 -2.87 -7.00 -9.02
C ALA A 53 -2.69 -5.49 -9.21
N ALA A 54 -2.41 -5.03 -10.44
CA ALA A 54 -2.29 -3.60 -10.75
C ALA A 54 -3.63 -2.85 -10.54
N ALA A 55 -4.74 -3.43 -11.01
CA ALA A 55 -6.07 -2.86 -10.81
C ALA A 55 -6.45 -2.78 -9.33
N ALA A 56 -6.14 -3.82 -8.55
CA ALA A 56 -6.37 -3.84 -7.10
C ALA A 56 -5.54 -2.76 -6.39
N VAL A 57 -4.25 -2.62 -6.71
CA VAL A 57 -3.39 -1.56 -6.16
C VAL A 57 -3.95 -0.18 -6.48
N LEU A 58 -4.39 0.05 -7.72
CA LEU A 58 -4.99 1.31 -8.14
C LEU A 58 -6.25 1.62 -7.34
N ALA A 59 -7.16 0.65 -7.19
CA ALA A 59 -8.38 0.83 -6.41
C ALA A 59 -8.09 1.17 -4.94
N VAL A 60 -7.16 0.43 -4.30
CA VAL A 60 -6.73 0.69 -2.92
C VAL A 60 -6.13 2.09 -2.76
N MET A 61 -5.30 2.53 -3.72
CA MET A 61 -4.73 3.88 -3.74
C MET A 61 -5.80 4.97 -3.88
N LEU A 62 -6.77 4.80 -4.76
CA LEU A 62 -7.87 5.76 -4.92
C LEU A 62 -8.69 5.91 -3.64
N VAL A 63 -9.00 4.79 -2.98
CA VAL A 63 -9.72 4.80 -1.69
C VAL A 63 -8.86 5.49 -0.63
N TYR A 64 -7.58 5.14 -0.51
CA TYR A 64 -6.67 5.75 0.45
C TYR A 64 -6.59 7.27 0.27
N ILE A 65 -6.38 7.74 -0.96
CA ILE A 65 -6.30 9.16 -1.28
C ILE A 65 -7.62 9.86 -0.96
N SER A 66 -8.76 9.26 -1.34
CA SER A 66 -10.08 9.82 -1.04
C SER A 66 -10.31 9.97 0.46
N MET A 67 -9.98 8.94 1.24
CA MET A 67 -10.09 9.01 2.70
C MET A 67 -9.12 10.01 3.31
N LEU A 68 -7.90 10.13 2.78
CA LEU A 68 -6.92 11.10 3.25
C LEU A 68 -7.46 12.52 3.09
N PHE A 69 -8.00 12.86 1.91
CA PHE A 69 -8.58 14.18 1.66
C PHE A 69 -9.89 14.41 2.41
N ALA A 70 -10.72 13.39 2.61
CA ALA A 70 -11.93 13.49 3.42
C ALA A 70 -11.63 13.78 4.91
N ASN A 71 -10.46 13.38 5.42
CA ASN A 71 -10.02 13.70 6.79
C ASN A 71 -9.22 15.01 6.89
N LEU A 72 -8.86 15.63 5.76
CA LEU A 72 -8.15 16.91 5.71
C LEU A 72 -9.09 18.11 5.49
N ALA A 73 -10.32 17.85 5.03
CA ALA A 73 -11.38 18.83 4.82
C ALA A 73 -12.23 19.02 6.08
#